data_AF-A0A238Z8F1-F1
#
_entry.id   AF-A0A238Z8F1-F1
#
_cell.length_a   1.000
_cell.length_b   1.000
_cell.length_c   1.000
_cell.angle_alpha   90.00
_cell.angle_beta   90.00
_cell.angle_gamma   90.00
#
_symmetry.space_group_name_H-M   'P 1'
#
loop_
_entity.id
_entity.type
_entity.pdbx_description
1 polymer ?
#
loop_
_entity_poly.entity_id
_entity_poly.type
_entity_poly.pdbx_seq_one_letter_code
_entity_poly.pdbx_strand_id
1 'polypeptide(L)'
;MDHRSQVREFLTSRRAKITPQQAGLPAYGTRRVPGLRRAEVAQLAGVSVEYYSRLERGDLSGASDHVLDALGRALRLDDEERTHLEDLARTAGPGPRRRRRPAPRVRPTVQRMLDSMTDAPAIVKNGRGDVLAANALGRALYAPMIDAARGAVPNHARFIFLDPRSHRFWGDWDRAAGTTPARSGSHAERPDERPDTTTRPATRPGDAS
;
A
#
# COMPACT_ATOMS: atom_id res chain seq x y z
N MET A 1 -25.75 4.17 7.50
CA MET A 1 -25.60 3.76 6.09
C MET A 1 -24.17 3.30 5.89
N ASP A 2 -23.95 2.12 5.31
CA ASP A 2 -22.61 1.58 5.05
C ASP A 2 -21.99 2.31 3.84
N HIS A 3 -20.82 2.92 4.04
CA HIS A 3 -20.09 3.65 3.01
C HIS A 3 -19.85 2.82 1.74
N ARG A 4 -19.56 1.51 1.89
CA ARG A 4 -19.40 0.61 0.74
C ARG A 4 -20.69 0.47 -0.06
N SER A 5 -21.83 0.46 0.62
CA SER A 5 -23.14 0.39 -0.02
C SER A 5 -23.44 1.67 -0.81
N GLN A 6 -23.10 2.84 -0.27
CA GLN A 6 -23.24 4.13 -0.95
C GLN A 6 -22.41 4.21 -2.23
N VAL A 7 -21.13 3.82 -2.15
CA VAL A 7 -20.24 3.76 -3.32
C VAL A 7 -20.80 2.82 -4.39
N ARG A 8 -21.22 1.63 -3.98
CA ARG A 8 -21.78 0.62 -4.89
C ARG A 8 -23.02 1.16 -5.60
N GLU A 9 -23.94 1.75 -4.85
CA GLU A 9 -25.19 2.31 -5.37
C GLU A 9 -24.91 3.47 -6.33
N PHE A 10 -24.00 4.37 -5.95
CA PHE A 10 -23.57 5.49 -6.80
C PHE A 10 -23.01 4.98 -8.13
N LEU A 11 -21.96 4.15 -8.11
CA LEU A 11 -21.33 3.68 -9.36
C LEU A 11 -22.26 2.80 -10.22
N THR A 12 -23.09 1.97 -9.59
CA THR A 12 -24.07 1.13 -10.30
C THR A 12 -25.12 1.99 -11.00
N SER A 13 -25.66 3.01 -10.31
CA SER A 13 -26.67 3.90 -10.88
C SER A 13 -26.12 4.75 -12.03
N ARG A 14 -24.91 5.29 -11.90
CA ARG A 14 -24.24 6.07 -12.96
C ARG A 14 -23.93 5.22 -14.19
N ARG A 15 -23.46 3.99 -14.00
CA ARG A 15 -23.23 3.04 -15.10
C ARG A 15 -24.52 2.68 -15.84
N ALA A 16 -25.64 2.51 -15.11
CA ALA A 16 -26.92 2.16 -15.71
C ALA A 16 -27.54 3.31 -16.53
N LYS A 17 -27.23 4.58 -16.20
CA LYS A 17 -27.76 5.76 -16.88
C LYS A 17 -27.12 6.03 -18.25
N ILE A 18 -25.90 5.53 -18.50
CA ILE A 18 -25.19 5.82 -19.75
C ILE A 18 -25.31 4.67 -20.72
N THR A 19 -25.78 5.01 -21.91
CA THR A 19 -25.79 4.09 -23.04
C THR A 19 -24.40 4.03 -23.69
N PRO A 20 -24.00 2.87 -24.24
CA PRO A 20 -22.73 2.75 -24.95
C PRO A 20 -22.58 3.74 -26.10
N GLN A 21 -23.67 4.05 -26.81
CA GLN A 21 -23.72 5.06 -27.87
C GLN A 21 -23.37 6.47 -27.34
N GLN A 22 -23.91 6.87 -26.18
CA GLN A 22 -23.54 8.14 -25.53
C GLN A 22 -22.07 8.17 -25.09
N ALA A 23 -21.45 7.01 -24.88
CA ALA A 23 -20.06 6.88 -24.52
C ALA A 23 -19.12 6.71 -25.74
N GLY A 24 -19.66 6.80 -26.96
CA GLY A 24 -18.89 6.64 -28.20
C GLY A 24 -18.53 5.19 -28.52
N LEU A 25 -19.18 4.21 -27.88
CA LEU A 25 -18.94 2.79 -28.10
C LEU A 25 -19.98 2.19 -29.07
N PRO A 26 -19.54 1.36 -30.03
CA PRO A 26 -20.45 0.65 -30.94
C PRO A 26 -21.36 -0.32 -30.17
N ALA A 27 -22.63 -0.35 -30.55
CA ALA A 27 -23.61 -1.23 -29.94
C ALA A 27 -23.71 -2.56 -30.68
N TYR A 28 -23.01 -3.59 -30.19
CA TYR A 28 -23.07 -4.93 -30.75
C TYR A 28 -24.07 -5.85 -30.00
N GLY A 29 -25.05 -6.40 -30.73
CA GLY A 29 -25.90 -7.54 -30.34
C GLY A 29 -27.05 -7.27 -29.34
N THR A 30 -27.76 -8.35 -28.98
CA THR A 30 -28.87 -8.36 -28.01
C THR A 30 -28.34 -8.10 -26.59
N ARG A 31 -28.68 -6.95 -26.00
CA ARG A 31 -28.18 -6.53 -24.69
C ARG A 31 -29.13 -6.95 -23.56
N ARG A 32 -28.55 -7.55 -22.50
CA ARG A 32 -29.25 -7.88 -21.25
C ARG A 32 -29.23 -6.76 -20.19
N VAL A 33 -28.41 -5.73 -20.36
CA VAL A 33 -28.21 -4.66 -19.37
C VAL A 33 -28.50 -3.31 -20.04
N PRO A 34 -29.32 -2.43 -19.43
CA PRO A 34 -29.77 -1.19 -20.06
C PRO A 34 -28.69 -0.08 -20.18
N GLY A 35 -27.54 -0.24 -19.53
CA GLY A 35 -26.43 0.73 -19.58
C GLY A 35 -25.08 0.09 -19.92
N LEU A 36 -23.99 0.83 -19.66
CA LEU A 36 -22.62 0.37 -19.89
C LEU A 36 -22.31 -0.94 -19.14
N ARG A 37 -21.57 -1.84 -19.76
CA ARG A 37 -20.99 -3.01 -19.10
C ARG A 37 -19.76 -2.58 -18.29
N ARG A 38 -19.41 -3.35 -17.25
CA ARG A 38 -18.18 -3.12 -16.48
C ARG A 38 -16.93 -3.05 -17.35
N ALA A 39 -16.85 -3.93 -18.35
CA ALA A 39 -15.73 -3.95 -19.28
C ALA A 39 -15.66 -2.68 -20.16
N GLU A 40 -16.82 -2.14 -20.56
CA GLU A 40 -16.92 -0.91 -21.36
C GLU A 40 -16.48 0.30 -20.53
N VAL A 41 -16.93 0.41 -19.27
CA VAL A 41 -16.47 1.48 -18.36
C VAL A 41 -14.96 1.38 -18.11
N ALA A 42 -14.46 0.16 -17.87
CA ALA A 42 -13.04 -0.06 -17.63
C ALA A 42 -12.18 0.35 -18.84
N GLN A 43 -12.64 0.04 -20.05
CA GLN A 43 -12.00 0.47 -21.30
C GLN A 43 -11.98 2.00 -21.41
N LEU A 44 -13.11 2.68 -21.19
CA LEU A 44 -13.21 4.13 -21.27
C LEU A 44 -12.36 4.85 -20.21
N ALA A 45 -12.28 4.28 -19.01
CA ALA A 45 -11.50 4.84 -17.90
C ALA A 45 -10.01 4.42 -17.94
N GLY A 46 -9.59 3.57 -18.88
CA GLY A 46 -8.20 3.10 -18.97
C GLY A 46 -7.76 2.24 -17.78
N VAL A 47 -8.68 1.49 -17.16
CA VAL A 47 -8.41 0.61 -16.01
C VAL A 47 -8.74 -0.83 -16.34
N SER A 48 -8.26 -1.78 -15.52
CA SER A 48 -8.66 -3.18 -15.69
C SER A 48 -10.11 -3.42 -15.25
N VAL A 49 -10.78 -4.40 -15.88
CA VAL A 49 -12.16 -4.79 -15.55
C VAL A 49 -12.29 -5.23 -14.09
N GLU A 50 -11.30 -5.97 -13.58
CA GLU A 50 -11.23 -6.39 -12.17
C GLU A 50 -11.13 -5.19 -11.23
N TYR A 51 -10.34 -4.18 -11.60
CA TYR A 51 -10.18 -2.97 -10.82
C TYR A 51 -11.51 -2.21 -10.74
N TYR A 52 -12.18 -1.96 -11.87
CA TYR A 52 -13.50 -1.32 -11.86
C TYR A 52 -14.55 -2.15 -11.10
N SER A 53 -14.56 -3.46 -11.26
CA SER A 53 -15.47 -4.37 -10.53
C SER A 53 -15.26 -4.30 -9.02
N ARG A 54 -14.03 -4.04 -8.56
CA ARG A 54 -13.72 -3.79 -7.14
C ARG A 54 -14.27 -2.46 -6.67
N LEU A 55 -14.07 -1.38 -7.44
CA LEU A 55 -14.62 -0.06 -7.12
C LEU A 55 -16.14 -0.10 -7.03
N GLU A 56 -16.82 -0.70 -8.03
CA GLU A 56 -18.29 -0.82 -8.04
C GLU A 56 -18.82 -1.71 -6.91
N ARG A 57 -18.01 -2.61 -6.34
CA ARG A 57 -18.38 -3.38 -5.13
C ARG A 57 -18.31 -2.57 -3.83
N GLY A 58 -17.94 -1.30 -3.90
CA GLY A 58 -17.90 -0.40 -2.75
C GLY A 58 -16.49 -0.13 -2.22
N ASP A 59 -15.45 -0.64 -2.86
CA ASP A 59 -14.07 -0.48 -2.41
C ASP A 59 -13.33 0.55 -3.28
N LEU A 60 -13.55 1.84 -2.99
CA LEU A 60 -12.82 2.97 -3.60
C LEU A 60 -11.38 3.12 -3.06
N SER A 61 -10.98 2.26 -2.13
CA SER A 61 -9.73 2.46 -1.44
C SER A 61 -8.52 2.29 -2.36
N GLY A 62 -7.58 3.23 -2.25
CA GLY A 62 -6.40 3.30 -3.11
C GLY A 62 -6.68 3.74 -4.55
N ALA A 63 -7.87 4.26 -4.86
CA ALA A 63 -8.09 4.99 -6.11
C ALA A 63 -7.33 6.32 -6.07
N SER A 64 -6.52 6.59 -7.10
CA SER A 64 -5.84 7.87 -7.28
C SER A 64 -6.78 8.89 -7.92
N ASP A 65 -6.52 10.17 -7.73
CA ASP A 65 -7.27 11.28 -8.34
C ASP A 65 -7.41 11.11 -9.85
N HIS A 66 -6.32 10.75 -10.54
CA HIS A 66 -6.36 10.46 -11.99
C HIS A 66 -7.38 9.37 -12.38
N VAL A 67 -7.59 8.36 -11.52
CA VAL A 67 -8.58 7.30 -11.78
C VAL A 67 -9.99 7.79 -11.50
N LEU A 68 -10.19 8.62 -10.46
CA LEU A 68 -11.48 9.25 -10.19
C LEU A 68 -11.89 10.18 -11.34
N ASP A 69 -10.95 10.98 -11.87
CA ASP A 69 -11.16 11.82 -13.06
C ASP A 69 -11.48 10.99 -14.30
N ALA A 70 -10.75 9.89 -14.53
CA ALA A 70 -11.01 9.00 -15.65
C ALA A 70 -12.40 8.35 -15.56
N LEU A 71 -12.83 7.97 -14.35
CA LEU A 71 -14.19 7.46 -14.10
C LEU A 71 -15.24 8.54 -14.28
N GLY A 72 -14.98 9.77 -13.81
CA GLY A 72 -15.85 10.92 -14.02
C GLY A 72 -16.09 11.20 -15.51
N ARG A 73 -15.05 11.12 -16.33
CA ARG A 73 -15.16 11.26 -17.79
C ARG A 73 -15.88 10.07 -18.43
N ALA A 74 -15.51 8.85 -18.08
CA ALA A 74 -16.10 7.62 -18.64
C ALA A 74 -17.60 7.50 -18.32
N LEU A 75 -17.99 7.89 -17.11
CA LEU A 75 -19.36 7.91 -16.63
C LEU A 75 -20.05 9.28 -16.81
N ARG A 76 -19.47 10.18 -17.63
CA ARG A 76 -19.99 11.52 -17.96
C ARG A 76 -20.63 12.24 -16.76
N LEU A 77 -19.98 12.15 -15.60
CA LEU A 77 -20.45 12.76 -14.36
C LEU A 77 -20.41 14.28 -14.50
N ASP A 78 -21.42 14.95 -13.97
CA ASP A 78 -21.42 16.40 -13.76
C ASP A 78 -20.53 16.78 -12.56
N ASP A 79 -20.40 18.08 -12.32
CA ASP A 79 -19.47 18.60 -11.31
C ASP A 79 -19.89 18.26 -9.87
N GLU A 80 -21.21 18.16 -9.60
CA GLU A 80 -21.73 17.74 -8.30
C GLU A 80 -21.43 16.25 -8.06
N GLU A 81 -21.64 15.42 -9.07
CA GLU A 81 -21.40 13.98 -9.03
C GLU A 81 -19.91 13.65 -8.91
N ARG A 82 -19.03 14.43 -9.54
CA ARG A 82 -17.58 14.32 -9.36
C ARG A 82 -17.17 14.65 -7.94
N THR A 83 -17.65 15.77 -7.41
CA THR A 83 -17.39 16.18 -6.02
C THR A 83 -17.85 15.10 -5.04
N HIS A 84 -19.02 14.50 -5.30
CA HIS A 84 -19.53 13.41 -4.48
C HIS A 84 -18.66 12.14 -4.57
N LEU A 85 -18.19 11.78 -5.77
CA LEU A 85 -17.28 10.64 -5.96
C LEU A 85 -15.96 10.83 -5.20
N GLU A 86 -15.40 12.05 -5.22
CA GLU A 86 -14.18 12.41 -4.49
C GLU A 86 -14.39 12.38 -2.97
N ASP A 87 -15.53 12.87 -2.48
CA ASP A 87 -15.89 12.77 -1.06
C ASP A 87 -16.05 11.31 -0.60
N LEU A 88 -16.67 10.50 -1.46
CA LEU A 88 -16.75 9.06 -1.22
C LEU A 88 -15.35 8.43 -1.19
N ALA A 89 -14.45 8.77 -2.11
CA ALA A 89 -13.10 8.23 -2.13
C ALA A 89 -12.27 8.65 -0.90
N ARG A 90 -12.41 9.90 -0.44
CA ARG A 90 -11.75 10.39 0.79
C ARG A 90 -12.23 9.64 2.03
N THR A 91 -13.54 9.41 2.11
CA THR A 91 -14.18 8.72 3.24
C THR A 91 -13.86 7.21 3.26
N ALA A 92 -13.58 6.61 2.10
CA ALA A 92 -13.18 5.20 2.00
C ALA A 92 -11.84 4.88 2.69
N GLY A 93 -11.03 5.91 2.99
CA GLY A 93 -9.75 5.79 3.68
C GLY A 93 -8.69 5.01 2.89
N PRO A 94 -7.44 4.97 3.38
CA PRO A 94 -6.44 4.06 2.84
C PRO A 94 -6.94 2.63 2.97
N GLY A 95 -6.90 1.89 1.88
CA GLY A 95 -7.55 0.58 1.77
C GLY A 95 -7.16 -0.43 2.82
N PRO A 96 -7.92 -1.55 2.91
CA PRO A 96 -7.59 -2.64 3.80
C PRO A 96 -6.11 -2.95 3.63
N ARG A 97 -5.32 -2.74 4.68
CA ARG A 97 -3.88 -3.02 4.70
C ARG A 97 -3.74 -4.42 4.14
N ARG A 98 -3.24 -4.52 2.90
CA ARG A 98 -3.13 -5.78 2.16
C ARG A 98 -2.54 -6.79 3.13
N ARG A 99 -3.33 -7.81 3.51
CA ARG A 99 -2.94 -8.86 4.45
C ARG A 99 -1.48 -9.18 4.16
N ARG A 100 -0.62 -8.95 5.17
CA ARG A 100 0.84 -9.07 5.07
C ARG A 100 1.11 -10.42 4.44
N ARG A 101 1.39 -10.44 3.12
CA ARG A 101 1.75 -11.68 2.43
C ARG A 101 2.95 -12.22 3.20
N PRO A 102 3.04 -13.55 3.44
CA PRO A 102 4.24 -14.13 4.04
C PRO A 102 5.47 -13.52 3.36
N ALA A 103 6.44 -13.08 4.15
CA ALA A 103 7.67 -12.49 3.63
C ALA A 103 8.18 -13.42 2.51
N PRO A 104 8.52 -12.89 1.31
CA PRO A 104 8.96 -13.73 0.21
C PRO A 104 10.15 -14.58 0.68
N ARG A 105 9.94 -15.90 0.78
CA ARG A 105 11.01 -16.82 1.19
C ARG A 105 11.86 -17.12 -0.03
N VAL A 106 13.16 -16.86 0.08
CA VAL A 106 14.13 -17.20 -0.97
C VAL A 106 14.30 -18.72 -1.00
N ARG A 107 14.47 -19.30 -2.19
CA ARG A 107 14.72 -20.75 -2.33
C ARG A 107 16.05 -21.11 -1.64
N PRO A 108 16.15 -22.27 -0.95
CA PRO A 108 17.37 -22.68 -0.26
C PRO A 108 18.64 -22.69 -1.14
N THR A 109 18.52 -23.02 -2.42
CA THR A 109 19.66 -22.99 -3.36
C THR A 109 20.26 -21.61 -3.54
N VAL A 110 19.44 -20.55 -3.51
CA VAL A 110 19.94 -19.16 -3.60
C VAL A 110 20.69 -18.78 -2.32
N GLN A 111 20.19 -19.21 -1.15
CA GLN A 111 20.92 -19.00 0.10
C GLN A 111 22.28 -19.71 0.09
N ARG A 112 22.34 -20.95 -0.40
CA ARG A 112 23.62 -21.67 -0.58
C ARG A 112 24.58 -20.95 -1.53
N MET A 113 24.06 -20.38 -2.62
CA MET A 113 24.88 -19.59 -3.53
C MET A 113 25.43 -18.33 -2.85
N LEU A 114 24.61 -17.61 -2.07
CA LEU A 114 25.08 -16.47 -1.28
C LEU A 114 26.14 -16.89 -0.27
N ASP A 115 25.90 -17.98 0.47
CA ASP A 115 26.83 -18.46 1.49
C ASP A 115 28.15 -18.97 0.89
N SER A 116 28.18 -19.34 -0.40
CA SER A 116 29.41 -19.68 -1.12
C SER A 116 30.28 -18.47 -1.48
N MET A 117 29.72 -17.25 -1.45
CA MET A 117 30.47 -16.00 -1.64
C MET A 117 31.05 -15.56 -0.29
N THR A 118 32.22 -16.08 0.07
CA THR A 118 32.84 -15.82 1.39
C THR A 118 33.59 -14.50 1.47
N ASP A 119 34.10 -13.99 0.33
CA ASP A 119 35.02 -12.85 0.30
C ASP A 119 34.36 -11.54 -0.11
N ALA A 120 33.04 -11.54 -0.36
CA ALA A 120 32.29 -10.37 -0.76
C ALA A 120 30.91 -10.31 -0.08
N PRO A 121 30.47 -9.13 0.41
CA PRO A 121 29.12 -8.97 0.93
C PRO A 121 28.09 -9.10 -0.20
N ALA A 122 27.08 -9.96 0.00
CA ALA A 122 26.06 -10.26 -0.99
C ALA A 122 24.66 -10.27 -0.37
N ILE A 123 23.70 -9.67 -1.08
CA ILE A 123 22.29 -9.61 -0.69
C ILE A 123 21.38 -9.91 -1.88
N VAL A 124 20.20 -10.46 -1.59
CA VAL A 124 19.09 -10.56 -2.54
C VAL A 124 18.04 -9.55 -2.14
N LYS A 125 17.65 -8.68 -3.07
CA LYS A 125 16.58 -7.70 -2.89
C LYS A 125 15.50 -7.85 -3.96
N ASN A 126 14.27 -7.47 -3.62
CA ASN A 126 13.20 -7.34 -4.62
C ASN A 126 13.15 -5.93 -5.22
N GLY A 127 12.31 -5.71 -6.24
CA GLY A 127 12.12 -4.40 -6.87
C GLY A 127 11.51 -3.31 -5.96
N ARG A 128 11.10 -3.67 -4.73
CA ARG A 128 10.64 -2.72 -3.70
C ARG A 128 11.75 -2.32 -2.74
N GLY A 129 12.96 -2.87 -2.90
CA GLY A 129 14.09 -2.64 -2.01
C GLY A 129 14.08 -3.47 -0.73
N ASP A 130 13.18 -4.46 -0.61
CA ASP A 130 13.17 -5.40 0.51
C ASP A 130 14.35 -6.36 0.39
N VAL A 131 15.14 -6.52 1.44
CA VAL A 131 16.21 -7.52 1.54
C VAL A 131 15.62 -8.86 1.97
N LEU A 132 15.72 -9.85 1.10
CA LEU A 132 15.10 -11.16 1.27
C LEU A 132 16.08 -12.22 1.79
N ALA A 133 17.36 -12.08 1.45
CA ALA A 133 18.45 -12.94 1.90
C ALA A 133 19.78 -12.19 1.85
N ALA A 134 20.75 -12.68 2.61
CA ALA A 134 22.12 -12.18 2.65
C ALA A 134 23.08 -13.31 3.05
N ASN A 135 24.35 -13.19 2.67
CA ASN A 135 25.42 -13.99 3.27
C ASN A 135 25.88 -13.35 4.60
N ALA A 136 26.85 -13.97 5.28
CA ALA A 136 27.36 -13.48 6.56
C ALA A 136 27.93 -12.04 6.47
N LEU A 137 28.75 -11.77 5.46
CA LEU A 137 29.32 -10.43 5.23
C LEU A 137 28.24 -9.40 4.86
N GLY A 138 27.24 -9.78 4.06
CA GLY A 138 26.11 -8.92 3.72
C GLY A 138 25.26 -8.58 4.95
N ARG A 139 25.06 -9.54 5.86
CA ARG A 139 24.41 -9.29 7.15
C ARG A 139 25.21 -8.33 8.01
N ALA A 140 26.53 -8.50 8.09
CA ALA A 140 27.41 -7.60 8.84
C ALA A 140 27.41 -6.18 8.25
N LEU A 141 27.54 -6.07 6.92
CA LEU A 141 27.53 -4.78 6.22
C LEU A 141 26.23 -4.01 6.44
N TYR A 142 25.09 -4.69 6.38
CA TYR A 142 23.77 -4.07 6.51
C TYR A 142 23.16 -4.18 7.91
N ALA A 143 23.95 -4.53 8.93
CA ALA A 143 23.44 -4.77 10.30
C ALA A 143 22.58 -3.60 10.83
N PRO A 144 22.98 -2.31 10.72
CA PRO A 144 22.14 -1.21 11.20
C PRO A 144 20.76 -1.16 10.55
N MET A 145 20.65 -1.49 9.27
CA MET A 145 19.39 -1.54 8.53
C MET A 145 18.56 -2.77 8.89
N ILE A 146 19.21 -3.93 9.04
CA ILE A 146 18.55 -5.19 9.37
C ILE A 146 17.97 -5.12 10.79
N ASP A 147 18.74 -4.60 11.74
CA ASP A 147 18.34 -4.44 13.14
C ASP A 147 17.20 -3.41 13.29
N ALA A 148 17.28 -2.30 12.54
CA ALA A 148 16.23 -1.29 12.51
C ALA A 148 14.87 -1.83 12.04
N ALA A 149 14.85 -2.93 11.28
CA ALA A 149 13.61 -3.53 10.80
C ALA A 149 12.76 -4.19 11.90
N ARG A 150 13.33 -4.47 13.10
CA ARG A 150 12.61 -5.02 14.28
C ARG A 150 11.67 -6.19 13.94
N GLY A 151 12.17 -7.17 13.19
CA GLY A 151 11.38 -8.34 12.76
C GLY A 151 10.46 -8.13 11.55
N ALA A 152 10.41 -6.91 10.99
CA ALA A 152 9.94 -6.68 9.63
C ALA A 152 11.02 -7.04 8.60
N VAL A 153 10.62 -7.11 7.32
CA VAL A 153 11.59 -7.32 6.24
C VAL A 153 12.43 -6.03 6.09
N PRO A 154 13.77 -6.10 6.20
CA PRO A 154 14.62 -4.93 6.03
C PRO A 154 14.43 -4.31 4.65
N ASN A 155 14.39 -2.99 4.56
CA ASN A 155 14.12 -2.28 3.30
C ASN A 155 14.99 -1.03 3.16
N HIS A 156 15.65 -0.91 2.00
CA HIS A 156 16.59 0.19 1.73
C HIS A 156 15.93 1.56 1.77
N ALA A 157 14.78 1.72 1.11
CA ALA A 157 14.07 3.00 1.08
C ALA A 157 13.58 3.42 2.47
N ARG A 158 13.08 2.47 3.27
CA ARG A 158 12.68 2.78 4.65
C ARG A 158 13.85 3.21 5.49
N PHE A 159 14.98 2.52 5.38
CA PHE A 159 16.16 2.89 6.15
C PHE A 159 16.71 4.25 5.72
N ILE A 160 16.87 4.48 4.41
CA ILE A 160 17.36 5.74 3.85
C ILE A 160 16.51 6.93 4.27
N PHE A 161 15.18 6.83 4.19
CA PHE A 161 14.30 7.98 4.39
C PHE A 161 13.71 8.10 5.80
N LEU A 162 13.69 7.04 6.59
CA LEU A 162 12.99 7.02 7.88
C LEU A 162 13.90 6.75 9.09
N ASP A 163 15.12 6.26 8.88
CA ASP A 163 16.07 6.03 9.96
C ASP A 163 17.18 7.09 9.96
N PRO A 164 17.33 7.90 11.03
CA PRO A 164 18.39 8.91 11.13
C PRO A 164 19.81 8.33 11.02
N ARG A 165 20.00 7.03 11.32
CA ARG A 165 21.29 6.35 11.19
C ARG A 165 21.75 6.26 9.73
N SER A 166 20.84 6.40 8.77
CA SER A 166 21.16 6.30 7.34
C SER A 166 22.20 7.31 6.87
N HIS A 167 22.17 8.54 7.39
CA HIS A 167 23.14 9.60 7.05
C HIS A 167 24.58 9.27 7.46
N ARG A 168 24.77 8.39 8.46
CA ARG A 168 26.09 7.90 8.88
C ARG A 168 26.44 6.57 8.23
N PHE A 169 25.44 5.83 7.76
CA PHE A 169 25.62 4.53 7.12
C PHE A 169 26.07 4.66 5.67
N TRP A 170 25.48 5.61 4.92
CA TRP A 170 25.86 5.87 3.54
C TRP A 170 26.93 6.96 3.49
N GLY A 171 28.10 6.64 2.94
CA GLY A 171 29.19 7.60 2.79
C GLY A 171 28.82 8.80 1.89
N ASP A 172 27.99 8.57 0.87
CA ASP A 172 27.34 9.59 0.05
C ASP A 172 25.83 9.37 0.12
N TRP A 173 25.20 9.99 1.13
CA TRP A 173 23.79 9.82 1.39
C TRP A 173 22.92 10.42 0.27
N ASP A 174 23.30 11.58 -0.28
CA ASP A 174 22.53 12.24 -1.33
C ASP A 174 22.44 11.38 -2.60
N ARG A 175 23.56 10.75 -2.99
CA ARG A 175 23.58 9.78 -4.10
C ARG A 175 22.74 8.53 -3.78
N ALA A 176 22.83 8.02 -2.56
CA ALA A 176 22.04 6.86 -2.15
C ALA A 176 20.53 7.17 -2.14
N ALA A 177 20.14 8.37 -1.70
CA ALA A 177 18.76 8.85 -1.73
C ALA A 177 18.25 9.08 -3.15
N GLY A 178 19.05 9.72 -4.02
CA GLY A 178 18.66 10.01 -5.41
C GLY A 178 18.47 8.76 -6.29
N THR A 179 19.16 7.67 -5.97
CA THR A 179 19.00 6.37 -6.67
C THR A 179 17.92 5.46 -6.07
N THR A 180 17.40 5.83 -4.89
CA THR A 180 16.38 5.05 -4.20
C THR A 180 15.02 5.72 -4.37
N PRO A 181 14.04 5.08 -5.05
CA PRO A 181 12.73 5.69 -5.21
C PRO A 181 12.09 5.96 -3.84
N ALA A 182 11.76 7.22 -3.58
CA ALA A 182 11.09 7.64 -2.35
C ALA A 182 9.75 6.93 -2.23
N ARG A 183 9.50 6.34 -1.06
CA ARG A 183 8.24 5.64 -0.78
C ARG A 183 7.46 6.42 0.26
N SER A 184 6.34 7.02 -0.12
CA SER A 184 5.43 7.67 0.82
C SER A 184 5.02 6.68 1.92
N GLY A 185 5.35 7.02 3.17
CA GLY A 185 5.27 6.14 4.32
C GLY A 185 3.83 5.89 4.76
N SER A 186 3.32 4.68 4.57
CA SER A 186 2.07 4.20 5.18
C SER A 186 2.29 3.11 6.25
N HIS A 187 3.44 3.17 6.92
CA HIS A 187 3.75 2.34 8.11
C HIS A 187 4.60 3.18 9.07
N ALA A 188 3.98 4.17 9.69
CA ALA A 188 4.40 4.59 11.02
C ALA A 188 3.35 4.04 11.97
N GLU A 189 3.56 2.80 12.44
CA GLU A 189 2.95 2.39 13.70
C GLU A 189 3.88 2.98 14.76
N ARG A 190 3.45 4.09 15.36
CA ARG A 190 4.12 4.65 16.55
C ARG A 190 4.02 3.59 17.65
N PRO A 191 5.10 3.30 18.40
CA PRO A 191 4.97 2.51 19.61
C PRO A 191 4.03 3.25 20.56
N ASP A 192 3.03 2.54 21.07
CA ASP A 192 2.15 2.98 22.15
C ASP A 192 3.01 3.21 23.40
N GLU A 193 3.49 4.43 23.60
CA GLU A 193 4.00 4.87 24.90
C GLU A 193 2.81 4.99 25.84
N ARG A 194 2.50 3.88 26.52
CA ARG A 194 1.67 3.93 27.72
C ARG A 194 2.53 4.50 28.85
N PRO A 195 2.12 5.60 29.52
CA PRO A 195 2.79 6.03 30.72
C PRO A 195 2.47 5.06 31.87
N ASP A 196 3.50 4.40 32.39
CA ASP A 196 3.46 3.66 33.64
C ASP A 196 3.13 4.61 34.79
N THR A 197 1.89 4.63 35.24
CA THR A 197 1.51 5.14 36.56
C THR A 197 1.49 3.99 37.54
N THR A 198 2.64 3.69 38.15
CA THR A 198 2.70 3.01 39.44
C THR A 198 3.75 3.68 40.31
N THR A 199 3.34 4.77 40.96
CA THR A 199 3.95 5.20 42.21
C THR A 199 2.97 4.84 43.32
N ARG A 200 3.27 3.75 44.03
CA ARG A 200 2.67 3.44 45.32
C ARG A 200 3.79 3.04 46.29
N PRO A 201 4.11 3.87 47.28
CA PRO A 201 4.68 3.40 48.54
C PRO A 201 3.69 3.74 49.67
N ALA A 202 3.62 3.10 50.82
CA ALA A 202 4.11 1.84 51.35
C ALA A 202 3.21 1.62 52.58
N THR A 203 2.70 0.41 52.79
CA THR A 203 2.05 0.04 54.05
C THR A 203 2.84 -1.14 54.59
N ARG A 204 3.71 -0.89 55.57
CA ARG A 204 4.32 -1.94 56.39
C ARG A 204 3.39 -2.20 57.58
N PRO A 205 3.00 -3.45 57.85
CA PRO A 205 2.39 -3.81 59.12
C PRO A 205 3.45 -4.24 60.14
N GLY A 206 3.32 -3.74 61.38
CA GLY A 206 3.27 -4.55 62.61
C GLY A 206 4.54 -5.24 63.14
N ASP A 207 4.98 -4.73 64.30
CA ASP A 207 5.31 -5.42 65.54
C ASP A 207 6.45 -6.46 65.62
N ALA A 208 7.44 -6.15 66.46
CA ALA A 208 7.79 -7.00 67.62
C ALA A 208 8.71 -6.25 68.61
N SER A 209 8.27 -6.26 69.88
CA SER A 209 8.98 -6.01 71.16
C SER A 209 9.21 -4.58 71.63
#